data_AF-A0A937TUA9-F1
#
_entry.id   AF-A0A937TUA9-F1
#
_cell.length_a   1.000
_cell.length_b   1.000
_cell.length_c   1.000
_cell.angle_alpha   90.00
_cell.angle_beta   90.00
_cell.angle_gamma   90.00
#
_symmetry.space_group_name_H-M   'P 1'
#
loop_
_entity.id
_entity.type
_entity.pdbx_description
1 polymer ?
#
loop_
_entity_poly.entity_id
_entity_poly.type
_entity_poly.pdbx_seq_one_letter_code
_entity_poly.pdbx_strand_id
1 'polypeptide(L)'
;MVEEEKKLAVKTLKELARLMYVTERTVLRWKKKGMPPKKEGFYDLEAVGIWRKKMLGLMRTNASDGEPYWREMIAKNRARLLEVRVEKLEGKLLSREEVELRERMRILEAKNIFLVLPRQIAPMLVMKSQEEIEVILYKAIRGIINDFGRDRISRYGRRDEQK
;
A
#
# COMPACT_ATOMS: atom_id res chain seq x y z
N MET A 1 -30.50 -40.55 -12.97
CA MET A 1 -29.45 -41.06 -12.06
C MET A 1 -28.36 -40.02 -11.99
N VAL A 2 -28.45 -39.20 -10.94
CA VAL A 2 -27.41 -38.47 -10.20
C VAL A 2 -26.06 -38.26 -10.92
N GLU A 3 -25.98 -37.20 -11.73
CA GLU A 3 -24.73 -36.45 -11.85
C GLU A 3 -24.65 -35.55 -10.62
N GLU A 4 -24.05 -36.08 -9.56
CA GLU A 4 -23.85 -35.38 -8.32
C GLU A 4 -22.92 -34.17 -8.57
N GLU A 5 -23.47 -32.98 -8.36
CA GLU A 5 -22.78 -31.70 -8.36
C GLU A 5 -21.40 -31.86 -7.72
N LYS A 6 -20.36 -31.64 -8.53
CA LYS A 6 -18.97 -31.60 -8.08
C LYS A 6 -18.78 -30.38 -7.16
N LYS A 7 -19.29 -30.45 -5.93
CA LYS A 7 -18.99 -29.52 -4.86
C LYS A 7 -17.47 -29.49 -4.73
N LEU A 8 -16.88 -28.31 -4.94
CA LEU A 8 -15.43 -28.08 -4.89
C LEU A 8 -14.94 -28.32 -3.46
N ALA A 9 -14.77 -29.60 -3.12
CA ALA A 9 -14.25 -30.07 -1.85
C ALA A 9 -12.73 -30.06 -1.92
N VAL A 10 -12.12 -29.32 -0.99
CA VAL A 10 -10.68 -29.14 -0.92
C VAL A 10 -10.10 -30.08 0.13
N LYS A 11 -9.01 -30.78 -0.23
CA LYS A 11 -8.38 -31.81 0.60
C LYS A 11 -7.52 -31.24 1.72
N THR A 12 -6.86 -30.10 1.49
CA THR A 12 -5.85 -29.59 2.43
C THR A 12 -6.13 -28.16 2.91
N LEU A 13 -5.66 -27.83 4.11
CA LEU A 13 -5.72 -26.49 4.70
C LEU A 13 -4.99 -25.44 3.85
N LYS A 14 -3.90 -25.85 3.19
CA LYS A 14 -3.07 -25.02 2.32
C LYS A 14 -3.79 -24.61 1.05
N GLU A 15 -4.48 -25.55 0.42
CA GLU A 15 -5.31 -25.27 -0.75
C GLU A 15 -6.52 -24.40 -0.37
N LEU A 16 -7.15 -24.66 0.77
CA LEU A 16 -8.25 -23.84 1.27
C LEU A 16 -7.81 -22.40 1.53
N ALA A 17 -6.62 -22.21 2.10
CA ALA A 17 -6.03 -20.91 2.34
C ALA A 17 -5.79 -20.13 1.03
N ARG A 18 -5.25 -20.79 0.01
CA ARG A 18 -5.05 -20.22 -1.33
C ARG A 18 -6.36 -19.80 -1.99
N LEU A 19 -7.35 -20.68 -2.01
CA LEU A 19 -8.64 -20.42 -2.66
C LEU A 19 -9.46 -19.34 -1.96
N MET A 20 -9.29 -19.19 -0.64
CA MET A 20 -9.97 -18.17 0.16
C MET A 20 -9.14 -16.88 0.33
N TYR A 21 -7.99 -16.79 -0.34
CA TYR A 21 -7.04 -15.66 -0.27
C TYR A 21 -6.67 -15.26 1.17
N VAL A 22 -6.40 -16.27 2.02
CA VAL A 22 -6.00 -16.07 3.43
C VAL A 22 -4.77 -16.91 3.77
N THR A 23 -4.15 -16.64 4.92
CA THR A 23 -3.02 -17.45 5.40
C THR A 23 -3.48 -18.78 6.02
N GLU A 24 -2.64 -19.81 5.97
CA GLU A 24 -2.90 -21.11 6.63
C GLU A 24 -3.17 -20.95 8.14
N ARG A 25 -2.47 -20.00 8.79
CA ARG A 25 -2.67 -19.64 10.20
C ARG A 25 -4.08 -19.13 10.47
N THR A 26 -4.65 -18.38 9.54
CA THR A 26 -6.04 -17.90 9.60
C THR A 26 -7.02 -19.06 9.52
N VAL A 27 -6.80 -20.02 8.62
CA VAL A 27 -7.65 -21.21 8.48
C VAL A 27 -7.57 -22.13 9.72
N LEU A 28 -6.39 -22.30 10.30
CA LEU A 28 -6.22 -23.02 11.57
C LEU A 28 -6.97 -22.36 12.73
N ARG A 29 -6.97 -21.02 12.78
CA ARG A 29 -7.78 -20.27 13.73
C ARG A 29 -9.28 -20.46 13.48
N TRP A 30 -9.72 -20.57 12.23
CA TRP A 30 -11.12 -20.88 11.90
C TRP A 30 -11.52 -22.28 12.36
N LYS A 31 -10.66 -23.28 12.16
CA LYS A 31 -10.88 -24.65 12.67
C LYS A 31 -11.12 -24.66 14.19
N LYS A 32 -10.31 -23.91 14.95
CA LYS A 32 -10.50 -23.75 16.42
C LYS A 32 -11.79 -23.03 16.81
N LYS A 33 -12.36 -22.21 15.92
CA LYS A 33 -13.59 -21.44 16.14
C LYS A 33 -14.86 -22.15 15.65
N GLY A 34 -14.76 -23.41 15.22
CA GLY A 34 -15.92 -24.20 14.82
C GLY A 34 -16.24 -24.15 13.32
N MET A 35 -15.24 -23.94 12.46
CA MET A 35 -15.39 -24.09 11.01
C MET A 35 -15.88 -25.51 10.67
N PRO A 36 -16.95 -25.68 9.87
CA PRO A 36 -17.57 -26.98 9.63
C PRO A 36 -16.63 -27.93 8.86
N PRO A 37 -16.23 -29.08 9.45
CA PRO A 37 -15.48 -30.11 8.72
C PRO A 37 -16.43 -31.07 8.00
N LYS A 38 -16.05 -31.60 6.83
CA LYS A 38 -16.73 -32.76 6.23
C LYS A 38 -16.21 -34.05 6.87
N LYS A 39 -17.03 -35.12 6.90
CA LYS A 39 -16.80 -36.39 7.61
C LYS A 39 -15.49 -37.14 7.25
N GLU A 40 -14.75 -36.72 6.23
CA GLU A 40 -13.51 -37.38 5.77
C GLU A 40 -12.27 -36.45 5.75
N GLY A 41 -12.30 -35.32 6.47
CA GLY A 41 -11.16 -34.38 6.50
C GLY A 41 -11.09 -33.39 5.35
N PHE A 42 -12.10 -33.38 4.48
CA PHE A 42 -12.28 -32.41 3.41
C PHE A 42 -12.99 -31.14 3.89
N TYR A 43 -12.74 -30.03 3.20
CA TYR A 43 -13.41 -28.75 3.41
C TYR A 43 -14.29 -28.41 2.22
N ASP A 44 -15.57 -28.18 2.48
CA ASP A 44 -16.50 -27.64 1.50
C ASP A 44 -16.36 -26.10 1.47
N LEU A 45 -15.92 -25.56 0.35
CA LEU A 45 -15.69 -24.13 0.18
C LEU A 45 -16.95 -23.29 0.40
N GLU A 46 -18.12 -23.82 0.00
CA GLU A 46 -19.37 -23.11 0.12
C GLU A 46 -19.82 -23.03 1.58
N ALA A 47 -19.77 -24.17 2.28
CA ALA A 47 -20.09 -24.24 3.70
C ALA A 47 -19.13 -23.38 4.55
N VAL A 48 -17.82 -23.40 4.24
CA VAL A 48 -16.82 -22.54 4.92
C VAL A 48 -17.07 -21.07 4.61
N GLY A 49 -17.44 -20.73 3.38
CA GLY A 49 -17.80 -19.37 2.99
C GLY A 49 -19.03 -18.85 3.73
N ILE A 50 -20.09 -19.65 3.83
CA ILE A 50 -21.31 -19.36 4.58
C ILE A 50 -21.01 -19.19 6.07
N TRP A 51 -20.26 -20.12 6.65
CA TRP A 51 -19.85 -20.05 8.05
C TRP A 51 -19.01 -18.79 8.34
N ARG A 52 -18.06 -18.45 7.46
CA ARG A 52 -17.24 -17.24 7.60
C ARG A 52 -18.09 -15.98 7.53
N LYS A 53 -19.07 -15.92 6.62
CA LYS A 53 -20.03 -14.81 6.54
C LYS A 53 -20.83 -14.70 7.83
N LYS A 54 -21.30 -15.81 8.40
CA LYS A 54 -22.00 -15.84 9.69
C LYS A 54 -21.12 -15.37 10.85
N MET A 55 -19.87 -15.82 10.90
CA MET A 55 -18.91 -15.49 11.96
C MET A 55 -18.45 -14.03 11.93
N LEU A 56 -18.36 -13.43 10.73
CA LEU A 56 -18.06 -12.00 10.56
C LEU A 56 -19.31 -11.10 10.72
N GLY A 57 -20.46 -11.65 11.10
CA GLY A 57 -21.72 -10.89 11.19
C GLY A 57 -22.25 -10.41 9.84
N LEU A 58 -21.76 -10.99 8.74
CA LEU A 58 -22.13 -10.67 7.36
C LEU A 58 -23.33 -11.50 6.85
N MET A 59 -23.76 -12.54 7.58
CA MET A 59 -25.10 -13.10 7.41
C MET A 59 -26.06 -12.31 8.28
N ARG A 60 -26.80 -11.39 7.67
CA ARG A 60 -27.90 -10.69 8.32
C ARG A 60 -29.12 -11.59 8.32
N THR A 61 -29.65 -11.88 9.51
CA THR A 61 -31.09 -11.90 9.70
C THR A 61 -31.61 -10.52 9.30
N ASN A 62 -32.36 -10.46 8.20
CA ASN A 62 -33.03 -9.29 7.61
C ASN A 62 -32.14 -8.35 6.76
N ALA A 63 -32.48 -8.31 5.46
CA ALA A 63 -31.73 -7.69 4.37
C ALA A 63 -31.77 -6.15 4.30
N SER A 64 -32.26 -5.43 5.31
CA SER A 64 -32.61 -4.00 5.18
C SER A 64 -31.47 -3.01 5.56
N ASP A 65 -30.67 -3.28 6.60
CA ASP A 65 -29.96 -2.17 7.30
C ASP A 65 -28.50 -1.91 6.87
N GLY A 66 -28.08 -2.35 5.70
CA GLY A 66 -26.81 -1.86 5.15
C GLY A 66 -26.67 -1.97 3.66
N GLU A 67 -27.75 -2.28 2.98
CA GLU A 67 -27.88 -1.87 1.60
C GLU A 67 -27.66 -0.35 1.46
N PRO A 68 -28.18 0.53 2.35
CA PRO A 68 -27.90 1.96 2.27
C PRO A 68 -26.43 2.29 2.43
N TYR A 69 -25.74 1.68 3.40
CA TYR A 69 -24.31 1.89 3.64
C TYR A 69 -23.44 1.46 2.45
N TRP A 70 -23.70 0.29 1.88
CA TRP A 70 -22.93 -0.18 0.73
C TRP A 70 -23.25 0.61 -0.54
N ARG A 71 -24.51 1.01 -0.76
CA ARG A 71 -24.87 1.91 -1.86
C ARG A 71 -24.17 3.26 -1.73
N GLU A 72 -24.13 3.84 -0.52
CA GLU A 72 -23.44 5.10 -0.24
C GLU A 72 -21.93 4.96 -0.46
N MET A 73 -21.32 3.86 -0.01
CA MET A 73 -19.89 3.63 -0.19
C MET A 73 -19.53 3.40 -1.67
N ILE A 74 -20.37 2.69 -2.42
CA ILE A 74 -20.22 2.52 -3.87
C ILE A 74 -20.37 3.86 -4.58
N ALA A 75 -21.34 4.69 -4.19
CA ALA A 75 -21.54 6.03 -4.76
C ALA A 75 -20.33 6.94 -4.49
N LYS A 76 -19.82 6.96 -3.26
CA LYS A 76 -18.60 7.70 -2.88
C LYS A 76 -17.37 7.25 -3.67
N ASN A 77 -17.16 5.95 -3.82
CA ASN A 77 -16.03 5.43 -4.60
C ASN A 77 -16.18 5.73 -6.10
N ARG A 78 -17.40 5.69 -6.64
CA ARG A 78 -17.68 6.09 -8.04
C ARG A 78 -17.43 7.59 -8.25
N ALA A 79 -17.87 8.44 -7.32
CA ALA A 79 -17.60 9.87 -7.35
C ALA A 79 -16.09 10.14 -7.36
N ARG A 80 -15.34 9.50 -6.46
CA ARG A 80 -13.87 9.61 -6.42
C ARG A 80 -13.19 9.14 -7.71
N LEU A 81 -13.67 8.06 -8.32
CA LEU A 81 -13.16 7.60 -9.61
C LEU A 81 -13.46 8.58 -10.74
N LEU A 82 -14.62 9.24 -10.70
CA LEU A 82 -15.00 10.26 -11.67
C LEU A 82 -14.17 11.53 -11.47
N GLU A 83 -13.94 11.97 -10.24
CA GLU A 83 -13.03 13.09 -9.92
C GLU A 83 -11.64 12.84 -10.49
N VAL A 84 -11.04 11.67 -10.22
CA VAL A 84 -9.72 11.30 -10.77
C VAL A 84 -9.73 11.27 -12.30
N ARG A 85 -10.85 10.85 -12.93
CA ARG A 85 -10.97 10.90 -14.40
C ARG A 85 -11.08 12.32 -14.92
N VAL A 86 -11.83 13.18 -14.26
CA VAL A 86 -11.92 14.61 -14.59
C VAL A 86 -10.55 15.25 -14.45
N GLU A 87 -9.83 15.03 -13.35
CA GLU A 87 -8.46 15.51 -13.16
C GLU A 87 -7.49 14.98 -14.22
N LYS A 88 -7.66 13.73 -14.68
CA LYS A 88 -6.89 13.16 -15.79
C LYS A 88 -7.19 13.87 -17.10
N LEU A 89 -8.45 14.15 -17.40
CA LEU A 89 -8.90 14.82 -18.62
C LEU A 89 -8.53 16.30 -18.62
N GLU A 90 -8.54 16.94 -17.46
CA GLU A 90 -8.06 18.31 -17.23
C GLU A 90 -6.53 18.42 -17.27
N GLY A 91 -5.81 17.30 -17.39
CA GLY A 91 -4.35 17.27 -17.47
C GLY A 91 -3.65 17.66 -16.15
N LYS A 92 -4.37 17.61 -15.02
CA LYS A 92 -3.84 17.90 -13.68
C LYS A 92 -2.99 16.75 -13.12
N LEU A 93 -3.20 15.53 -13.63
CA LEU A 93 -2.44 14.35 -13.21
C LEU A 93 -1.16 14.20 -14.04
N LEU A 94 -0.02 14.16 -13.35
CA LEU A 94 1.26 13.79 -13.96
C LEU A 94 1.24 12.33 -14.38
N SER A 95 1.86 12.02 -15.52
CA SER A 95 2.00 10.64 -15.93
C SER A 95 2.91 9.90 -14.94
N ARG A 96 2.66 8.60 -14.77
CA ARG A 96 3.51 7.77 -13.91
C ARG A 96 4.98 7.82 -14.36
N GLU A 97 5.21 7.82 -15.67
CA GLU A 97 6.55 7.90 -16.26
C GLU A 97 7.26 9.21 -15.92
N GLU A 98 6.54 10.33 -15.93
CA GLU A 98 7.09 11.63 -15.53
C GLU A 98 7.44 11.67 -14.04
N VAL A 99 6.61 11.06 -13.19
CA VAL A 99 6.90 10.96 -11.75
C VAL A 99 8.16 10.12 -11.53
N GLU A 100 8.25 8.94 -12.15
CA GLU A 100 9.41 8.05 -12.03
C GLU A 100 10.69 8.67 -12.60
N LEU A 101 10.60 9.43 -13.70
CA LEU A 101 11.74 10.16 -14.25
C LEU A 101 12.21 11.26 -13.28
N ARG A 102 11.27 12.03 -12.72
CA ARG A 102 11.59 13.09 -11.74
C ARG A 102 12.21 12.53 -10.47
N GLU A 103 11.69 11.41 -9.96
CA GLU A 103 12.26 10.74 -8.80
C GLU A 103 13.68 10.24 -9.07
N ARG A 104 13.92 9.62 -10.24
CA ARG A 104 15.26 9.19 -10.66
C ARG A 104 16.24 10.36 -10.72
N MET A 105 15.84 11.47 -11.32
CA MET A 105 16.69 12.67 -11.42
C MET A 105 17.03 13.24 -10.04
N ARG A 106 16.08 13.27 -9.11
CA ARG A 106 16.32 13.73 -7.72
C ARG A 106 17.29 12.83 -6.96
N ILE A 107 17.14 11.51 -7.09
CA ILE A 107 18.07 10.55 -6.47
C ILE A 107 19.49 10.74 -7.04
N LEU A 108 19.59 10.98 -8.35
CA LEU A 108 20.86 11.25 -9.02
C LEU A 108 21.50 12.54 -8.51
N GLU A 109 20.73 13.62 -8.39
CA GLU A 109 21.18 14.89 -7.81
C GLU A 109 21.69 14.68 -6.37
N ALA A 110 20.96 13.93 -5.55
CA ALA A 110 21.35 13.65 -4.16
C ALA A 110 22.70 12.94 -4.12
N LYS A 111 22.83 11.87 -4.91
CA LYS A 111 24.06 11.10 -5.04
C LYS A 111 25.23 12.01 -5.44
N ASN A 112 25.04 12.86 -6.45
CA ASN A 112 26.11 13.74 -6.93
C ASN A 112 26.56 14.74 -5.85
N ILE A 113 25.62 15.32 -5.09
CA ILE A 113 25.94 16.23 -3.99
C ILE A 113 26.77 15.52 -2.91
N PHE A 114 26.34 14.32 -2.48
CA PHE A 114 27.10 13.54 -1.49
C PHE A 114 28.48 13.10 -1.99
N LEU A 115 28.64 12.79 -3.28
CA LEU A 115 29.93 12.42 -3.84
C LEU A 115 30.91 13.60 -3.97
N VAL A 116 30.40 14.82 -4.14
CA VAL A 116 31.21 16.04 -4.18
C VAL A 116 31.57 16.54 -2.79
N LEU A 117 30.74 16.25 -1.79
CA LEU A 117 30.89 16.72 -0.41
C LEU A 117 32.31 16.54 0.17
N PRO A 118 32.98 15.36 0.09
CA PRO A 118 34.32 15.20 0.65
C PRO A 118 35.35 16.18 0.07
N ARG A 119 35.28 16.48 -1.23
CA ARG A 119 36.19 17.43 -1.88
C ARG A 119 35.97 18.86 -1.40
N GLN A 120 34.72 19.22 -1.09
CA GLN A 120 34.37 20.55 -0.61
C GLN A 120 34.76 20.77 0.85
N ILE A 121 34.58 19.75 1.70
CA ILE A 121 34.84 19.89 3.14
C ILE A 121 36.29 19.60 3.52
N ALA A 122 37.02 18.78 2.76
CA ALA A 122 38.38 18.37 3.11
C ALA A 122 39.32 19.55 3.46
N PRO A 123 39.32 20.69 2.73
CA PRO A 123 40.12 21.85 3.12
C PRO A 123 39.75 22.46 4.48
N MET A 124 38.47 22.35 4.88
CA MET A 124 37.96 22.88 6.15
C MET A 124 38.28 21.98 7.35
N LEU A 125 38.66 20.72 7.11
CA LEU A 125 39.00 19.75 8.14
C LEU A 125 40.49 19.79 8.51
N VAL A 126 41.31 20.52 7.76
CA VAL A 126 42.74 20.63 8.02
C VAL A 126 42.97 21.29 9.38
N MET A 127 43.80 20.65 10.21
CA MET A 127 44.12 21.08 11.59
C MET A 127 42.91 21.17 12.54
N LYS A 128 41.83 20.45 12.25
CA LYS A 128 40.67 20.34 13.14
C LYS A 128 40.79 19.14 14.09
N SER A 129 40.25 19.30 15.30
CA SER A 129 40.10 18.18 16.22
C SER A 129 39.00 17.22 15.72
N GLN A 130 39.00 15.99 16.22
CA GLN A 130 37.99 15.00 15.86
C GLN A 130 36.56 15.50 16.15
N GLU A 131 36.35 16.16 17.29
CA GLU A 131 35.06 16.73 17.69
C GLU A 131 34.61 17.84 16.73
N GLU A 132 35.52 18.72 16.32
CA GLU A 132 35.23 19.77 15.34
C GLU A 132 34.87 19.18 13.97
N ILE A 133 35.60 18.15 13.54
CA ILE A 133 35.35 17.44 12.28
C ILE A 133 33.95 16.82 12.28
N GLU A 134 33.55 16.17 13.37
CA GLU A 134 32.22 15.58 13.51
C GLU A 134 31.12 16.64 13.39
N VAL A 135 31.28 17.80 14.05
CA VAL A 135 30.33 18.91 13.97
C VAL A 135 30.23 19.47 12.55
N ILE A 136 31.36 19.60 11.84
CA ILE A 136 31.40 20.09 10.45
C ILE A 136 30.68 19.11 9.52
N LEU A 137 31.01 17.82 9.62
CA LEU A 137 30.38 16.75 8.84
C LEU A 137 28.88 16.70 9.07
N TYR A 138 28.47 16.71 10.33
CA TYR A 138 27.07 16.65 10.71
C TYR A 138 26.28 17.85 10.17
N LYS A 139 26.81 19.08 10.30
CA LYS A 139 26.20 20.28 9.73
C LYS A 139 26.05 20.19 8.21
N ALA A 140 27.09 19.73 7.51
CA ALA A 140 27.08 19.64 6.05
C ALA A 140 26.08 18.59 5.55
N ILE A 141 26.08 17.39 6.13
CA ILE A 141 25.12 16.32 5.80
C ILE A 141 23.68 16.76 6.10
N ARG A 142 23.46 17.39 7.26
CA ARG A 142 22.14 17.90 7.64
C ARG A 142 21.65 18.99 6.71
N GLY A 143 22.54 19.86 6.22
CA GLY A 143 22.24 20.85 5.19
C GLY A 143 21.68 20.20 3.93
N ILE A 144 22.41 19.23 3.39
CA ILE A 144 22.00 18.48 2.19
C ILE A 144 20.64 17.81 2.40
N ILE A 145 20.43 17.13 3.54
CA ILE A 145 19.15 16.46 3.85
C ILE A 145 17.99 17.47 3.94
N ASN A 146 18.22 18.63 4.58
CA ASN A 146 17.20 19.66 4.70
C ASN A 146 16.83 20.26 3.34
N ASP A 147 17.80 20.45 2.45
CA ASP A 147 17.56 20.98 1.11
C ASP A 147 16.74 19.98 0.27
N PHE A 148 17.05 18.68 0.35
CA PHE A 148 16.21 17.62 -0.24
C PHE A 148 14.79 17.58 0.36
N GLY A 149 14.66 17.86 1.65
CA GLY A 149 13.38 17.92 2.35
C GLY A 149 12.51 19.10 1.92
N ARG A 150 13.10 20.29 1.73
CA ARG A 150 12.39 21.55 1.41
C ARG A 150 11.93 21.63 -0.03
N ASP A 151 12.68 21.02 -0.96
CA ASP A 151 12.32 21.02 -2.38
C ASP A 151 11.08 20.16 -2.70
N ARG A 152 10.58 19.39 -1.71
CA ARG A 152 9.26 18.73 -1.77
C ARG A 152 8.08 19.68 -1.64
N ILE A 153 8.27 20.89 -1.08
CA ILE A 153 7.17 21.83 -0.78
C ILE A 153 7.20 23.04 -1.72
N SER A 154 8.39 23.57 -2.06
CA SER A 154 8.54 24.82 -2.81
C SER A 154 8.10 24.75 -4.29
N ARG A 155 8.32 23.61 -4.96
CA ARG A 155 8.05 23.50 -6.42
C ARG A 155 6.63 23.04 -6.78
N TYR A 156 5.81 22.65 -5.81
CA TYR A 156 4.39 22.36 -6.02
C TYR A 156 3.50 23.62 -5.95
N GLY A 157 3.95 24.69 -5.28
CA GLY A 157 3.16 25.93 -5.18
C GLY A 157 3.37 26.95 -6.30
N ARG A 158 4.42 26.84 -7.12
CA ARG A 158 4.77 27.89 -8.13
C ARG A 158 4.29 27.64 -9.56
N ARG A 159 3.70 26.48 -9.87
CA ARG A 159 3.20 26.22 -11.24
C ARG A 159 1.72 26.55 -11.44
N ASP A 160 0.98 26.77 -10.36
CA ASP A 160 -0.46 27.03 -10.42
C ASP A 160 -0.80 28.53 -10.55
N GLU A 161 0.20 29.42 -10.51
CA GLU A 161 0.01 30.89 -10.55
C GLU A 161 0.41 31.55 -11.89
N GLN A 162 0.82 30.78 -12.90
CA GLN A 162 1.18 31.30 -14.23
C GLN A 162 0.48 30.52 -15.35
N LYS A 163 -0.85 30.53 -15.36
CA LYS A 163 -1.66 30.27 -16.56
C LYS A 163 -2.93 31.09 -16.54
#